data_AF-C0FSG0-F1
#
_entry.id   AF-C0FSG0-F1
#
_cell.length_a   1.000
_cell.length_b   1.000
_cell.length_c   1.000
_cell.angle_alpha   90.00
_cell.angle_beta   90.00
_cell.angle_gamma   90.00
#
_symmetry.space_group_name_H-M   'P 1'
#
loop_
_entity.id
_entity.type
_entity.pdbx_description
1 polymer ?
#
loop_
_entity_poly.entity_id
_entity_poly.type
_entity_poly.pdbx_seq_one_letter_code
_entity_poly.pdbx_strand_id
1 'polypeptide(L)'
;MMMTLQKSFIFFRDNINTLAKIYMNAIENDNYMDYCGKLFIKIFEQRPTIWKEYVDWVKDNIHRDGYEQKIFERIWYVEKWHECIDYAFKVLVDDMEFWIGEPAKLLFMKTQDNIVLERKKQWLFDKLHENRLDVGKCRKLIDVVVTVLPEWKLEFITEFLKDNKKMEDFEKLHLFPVFCSWSGSEVPLILEKIEFLKSLKDNLKGIDYIEHKKYLEERCRSFEKYKEEVELREYLENADYA
;
A
#
# COMPACT_ATOMS: atom_id res chain seq x y z
N MET A 1 3.26 -29.06 -18.75
CA MET A 1 2.11 -28.57 -17.95
C MET A 1 1.36 -27.43 -18.61
N MET A 2 2.04 -26.40 -19.15
CA MET A 2 1.42 -25.25 -19.82
C MET A 2 0.57 -25.60 -21.07
N MET A 3 0.98 -26.61 -21.86
CA MET A 3 0.21 -27.13 -23.00
C MET A 3 -1.09 -27.85 -22.61
N THR A 4 -1.20 -28.32 -21.36
CA THR A 4 -2.38 -29.03 -20.86
C THR A 4 -3.50 -28.05 -20.47
N LEU A 5 -3.14 -26.83 -20.04
CA LEU A 5 -4.06 -25.78 -19.59
C LEU A 5 -4.77 -25.05 -20.74
N GLN A 6 -4.09 -24.84 -21.87
CA GLN A 6 -4.76 -24.25 -23.05
C GLN A 6 -5.81 -25.19 -23.66
N LYS A 7 -5.58 -26.51 -23.60
CA LYS A 7 -6.54 -27.52 -24.08
C LYS A 7 -7.74 -27.66 -23.15
N SER A 8 -7.57 -27.54 -21.84
CA SER A 8 -8.69 -27.55 -20.88
C SER A 8 -9.58 -26.29 -21.00
N PHE A 9 -9.02 -25.12 -21.33
CA PHE A 9 -9.83 -23.91 -21.55
C PHE A 9 -10.87 -24.07 -22.67
N ILE A 10 -10.56 -24.82 -23.73
CA ILE A 10 -11.51 -25.11 -24.82
C ILE A 10 -12.60 -26.09 -24.35
N PHE A 11 -12.24 -27.05 -23.49
CA PHE A 11 -13.15 -28.09 -23.00
C PHE A 11 -14.17 -27.58 -21.97
N PHE A 12 -13.85 -26.52 -21.23
CA PHE A 12 -14.70 -25.96 -20.17
C PHE A 12 -15.42 -24.66 -20.56
N ARG A 13 -15.42 -24.27 -21.84
CA ARG A 13 -16.05 -23.02 -22.30
C ARG A 13 -17.51 -22.88 -21.87
N ASP A 14 -18.23 -24.00 -21.78
CA ASP A 14 -19.65 -24.04 -21.41
C ASP A 14 -19.88 -24.22 -19.90
N ASN A 15 -18.83 -24.30 -19.09
CA ASN A 15 -18.92 -24.51 -17.64
C ASN A 15 -17.88 -23.70 -16.85
N ILE A 16 -17.94 -22.38 -17.04
CA ILE A 16 -17.07 -21.41 -16.35
C ILE A 16 -17.09 -21.55 -14.82
N ASN A 17 -18.23 -21.93 -14.24
CA ASN A 17 -18.36 -22.15 -12.80
C ASN A 17 -17.51 -23.35 -12.33
N THR A 18 -17.45 -24.41 -13.12
CA THR A 18 -16.59 -25.57 -12.81
C THR A 18 -15.12 -25.21 -12.98
N LEU A 19 -14.77 -24.47 -14.04
CA LEU A 19 -13.40 -23.99 -14.24
C LEU A 19 -12.94 -23.10 -13.08
N ALA A 20 -13.79 -22.17 -12.62
CA ALA A 20 -13.48 -21.30 -11.48
C ALA A 20 -13.22 -22.10 -10.19
N LYS A 21 -14.04 -23.12 -9.90
CA LYS A 21 -13.83 -24.00 -8.74
C LYS A 21 -12.53 -24.79 -8.84
N ILE A 22 -12.26 -25.39 -10.01
CA ILE A 22 -11.00 -26.10 -10.26
C ILE A 22 -9.82 -25.16 -10.08
N TYR A 23 -9.94 -23.93 -10.58
CA TYR A 23 -8.91 -22.91 -10.48
C TYR A 23 -8.63 -22.51 -9.03
N MET A 24 -9.66 -22.19 -8.24
CA MET A 24 -9.50 -21.85 -6.82
C MET A 24 -8.87 -23.01 -6.03
N ASN A 25 -9.33 -24.24 -6.24
CA ASN A 25 -8.73 -25.43 -5.64
C ASN A 25 -7.27 -25.64 -6.08
N ALA A 26 -6.93 -25.30 -7.33
CA ALA A 26 -5.56 -25.43 -7.82
C ALA A 26 -4.62 -24.43 -7.17
N ILE A 27 -5.05 -23.16 -7.02
CA ILE A 27 -4.28 -22.13 -6.32
C ILE A 27 -4.03 -22.53 -4.86
N GLU A 28 -5.04 -23.07 -4.16
CA GLU A 28 -4.87 -23.54 -2.79
C GLU A 28 -3.72 -24.55 -2.60
N ASN A 29 -3.40 -25.33 -3.65
CA ASN A 29 -2.39 -26.39 -3.62
C ASN A 29 -1.07 -26.02 -4.32
N ASP A 30 -1.10 -25.13 -5.32
CA ASP A 30 0.06 -24.72 -6.12
C ASP A 30 -0.14 -23.29 -6.70
N ASN A 31 0.49 -22.31 -6.05
CA ASN A 31 0.43 -20.90 -6.45
C ASN A 31 1.17 -20.60 -7.78
N TYR A 32 1.91 -21.56 -8.36
CA TYR A 32 2.65 -21.37 -9.62
C TYR A 32 1.80 -21.60 -10.88
N MET A 33 0.60 -22.17 -10.73
CA MET A 33 -0.24 -22.61 -11.85
C MET A 33 -0.60 -21.46 -12.82
N ASP A 34 -0.88 -20.27 -12.28
CA ASP A 34 -1.16 -19.06 -13.03
C ASP A 34 -0.30 -17.89 -12.54
N TYR A 35 1.01 -18.12 -12.50
CA TYR A 35 2.01 -17.13 -12.07
C TYR A 35 1.78 -15.72 -12.65
N CYS A 36 1.40 -15.64 -13.92
CA CYS A 36 1.18 -14.35 -14.57
C CYS A 36 -0.19 -13.75 -14.26
N GLY A 37 -1.17 -14.48 -13.72
CA GLY A 37 -2.57 -14.06 -13.51
C GLY A 37 -3.42 -14.01 -14.80
N LYS A 38 -2.96 -14.62 -15.89
CA LYS A 38 -3.64 -14.52 -17.20
C LYS A 38 -4.88 -15.40 -17.25
N LEU A 39 -4.82 -16.58 -16.63
CA LEU A 39 -5.97 -17.47 -16.55
C LEU A 39 -7.03 -16.86 -15.62
N PHE A 40 -6.62 -16.25 -14.52
CA PHE A 40 -7.49 -15.51 -13.61
C PHE A 40 -8.36 -14.52 -14.37
N ILE A 41 -7.73 -13.63 -15.15
CA ILE A 41 -8.45 -12.57 -15.86
C ILE A 41 -9.45 -13.15 -16.87
N LYS A 42 -9.09 -14.22 -17.60
CA LYS A 42 -10.03 -14.88 -18.50
C LYS A 42 -11.24 -15.49 -17.79
N ILE A 43 -11.05 -15.97 -16.56
CA ILE A 43 -12.15 -16.48 -15.74
C ILE A 43 -12.98 -15.31 -15.20
N PHE A 44 -12.33 -14.27 -14.70
CA PHE A 44 -12.96 -13.05 -14.20
C PHE A 44 -13.84 -12.36 -15.26
N GLU A 45 -13.36 -12.25 -16.50
CA GLU A 45 -14.11 -11.66 -17.63
C GLU A 45 -15.44 -12.39 -17.89
N GLN A 46 -15.51 -13.70 -17.63
CA GLN A 46 -16.72 -14.51 -17.81
C GLN A 46 -17.53 -14.67 -16.52
N ARG A 47 -16.89 -14.60 -15.35
CA ARG A 47 -17.49 -14.76 -14.02
C ARG A 47 -16.83 -13.79 -13.03
N PRO A 48 -17.22 -12.51 -13.00
CA PRO A 48 -16.59 -11.50 -12.15
C PRO A 48 -16.65 -11.80 -10.65
N THR A 49 -17.60 -12.63 -10.20
CA THR A 49 -17.74 -13.03 -8.79
C THR A 49 -16.53 -13.78 -8.25
N ILE A 50 -15.70 -14.39 -9.11
CA ILE A 50 -14.45 -15.06 -8.69
C ILE A 50 -13.49 -14.09 -7.99
N TRP A 51 -13.58 -12.78 -8.26
CA TRP A 51 -12.76 -11.79 -7.57
C TRP A 51 -12.93 -11.82 -6.06
N LYS A 52 -14.18 -11.90 -5.59
CA LYS A 52 -14.48 -11.94 -4.16
C LYS A 52 -13.95 -13.23 -3.53
N GLU A 53 -14.22 -14.37 -4.18
CA GLU A 53 -13.69 -15.67 -3.77
C GLU A 53 -12.15 -15.64 -3.64
N TYR A 54 -11.47 -14.99 -4.58
CA TYR A 54 -10.02 -14.85 -4.58
C TYR A 54 -9.51 -13.93 -3.47
N VAL A 55 -10.10 -12.74 -3.31
CA VAL A 55 -9.72 -11.80 -2.24
C VAL A 55 -9.94 -12.40 -0.86
N ASP A 56 -11.06 -13.11 -0.66
CA ASP A 56 -11.36 -13.79 0.60
C ASP A 56 -10.35 -14.91 0.88
N TRP A 57 -9.96 -15.68 -0.14
CA TRP A 57 -8.88 -16.67 -0.03
C TRP A 57 -7.54 -16.01 0.32
N VAL A 58 -7.19 -14.89 -0.33
CA VAL A 58 -5.95 -14.15 -0.06
C VAL A 58 -5.91 -13.64 1.38
N LYS A 59 -7.03 -13.16 1.92
CA LYS A 59 -7.12 -12.67 3.31
C LYS A 59 -6.53 -13.67 4.32
N ASP A 60 -6.81 -14.95 4.13
CA ASP A 60 -6.36 -16.03 5.02
C ASP A 60 -4.96 -16.56 4.65
N ASN A 61 -4.35 -16.10 3.55
CA ASN A 61 -3.13 -16.67 2.96
C ASN A 61 -2.04 -15.64 2.58
N ILE A 62 -2.15 -14.37 3.01
CA ILE A 62 -1.30 -13.19 2.67
C ILE A 62 0.24 -13.36 2.80
N HIS A 63 0.74 -14.51 3.25
CA HIS A 63 2.15 -14.73 3.58
C HIS A 63 2.86 -15.83 2.77
N ARG A 64 2.23 -16.40 1.74
CA ARG A 64 2.76 -17.66 1.17
C ARG A 64 3.87 -17.49 0.14
N ASP A 65 3.91 -16.45 -0.69
CA ASP A 65 4.99 -16.31 -1.70
C ASP A 65 5.03 -15.03 -2.54
N GLY A 66 4.04 -14.13 -2.44
CA GLY A 66 4.04 -12.84 -3.16
C GLY A 66 3.55 -12.92 -4.61
N TYR A 67 3.02 -14.06 -5.06
CA TYR A 67 2.46 -14.21 -6.42
C TYR A 67 1.08 -13.59 -6.57
N GLU A 68 0.39 -13.35 -5.46
CA GLU A 68 -0.89 -12.66 -5.44
C GLU A 68 -0.80 -11.30 -6.14
N GLN A 69 0.37 -10.65 -6.05
CA GLN A 69 0.66 -9.33 -6.62
C GLN A 69 0.34 -9.23 -8.11
N LYS A 70 0.52 -10.30 -8.89
CA LYS A 70 0.28 -10.24 -10.35
C LYS A 70 -1.20 -10.22 -10.70
N ILE A 71 -2.05 -10.89 -9.92
CA ILE A 71 -3.49 -10.84 -10.13
C ILE A 71 -4.03 -9.47 -9.72
N PHE A 72 -3.61 -8.93 -8.57
CA PHE A 72 -3.98 -7.58 -8.15
C PHE A 72 -3.51 -6.51 -9.14
N GLU A 73 -2.27 -6.61 -9.65
CA GLU A 73 -1.77 -5.72 -10.69
C GLU A 73 -2.64 -5.77 -11.95
N ARG A 74 -3.12 -6.96 -12.36
CA ARG A 74 -4.01 -7.09 -13.52
C ARG A 74 -5.40 -6.51 -13.33
N ILE A 75 -5.94 -6.57 -12.11
CA ILE A 75 -7.26 -5.99 -11.82
C ILE A 75 -7.27 -4.49 -12.09
N TRP A 76 -6.15 -3.79 -11.94
CA TRP A 76 -6.06 -2.38 -12.31
C TRP A 76 -6.28 -2.10 -13.80
N TYR A 77 -6.25 -3.10 -14.69
CA TYR A 77 -6.51 -2.93 -16.13
C TYR A 77 -7.95 -3.22 -16.54
N VAL A 78 -8.72 -3.96 -15.72
CA VAL A 78 -10.09 -4.31 -16.08
C VAL A 78 -11.00 -3.08 -16.00
N GLU A 79 -12.15 -3.09 -16.67
CA GLU A 79 -13.08 -1.97 -16.66
C GLU A 79 -13.64 -1.69 -15.26
N LYS A 80 -13.98 -2.76 -14.52
CA LYS A 80 -14.53 -2.71 -13.17
C LYS A 80 -13.49 -2.65 -12.06
N TRP A 81 -12.30 -2.13 -12.36
CA TRP A 81 -11.19 -2.06 -11.41
C TRP A 81 -11.61 -1.36 -10.11
N HIS A 82 -12.39 -0.28 -10.19
CA HIS A 82 -12.81 0.50 -9.02
C HIS A 82 -13.60 -0.34 -8.01
N GLU A 83 -14.63 -1.07 -8.46
CA GLU A 83 -15.43 -1.98 -7.60
C GLU A 83 -14.57 -3.10 -7.01
N CYS A 84 -13.61 -3.59 -7.78
CA CYS A 84 -12.72 -4.67 -7.35
C CYS A 84 -11.76 -4.19 -6.24
N ILE A 85 -11.16 -3.02 -6.42
CA ILE A 85 -10.25 -2.42 -5.42
C ILE A 85 -11.02 -1.98 -4.18
N ASP A 86 -12.24 -1.45 -4.30
CA ASP A 86 -13.11 -1.14 -3.15
C ASP A 86 -13.34 -2.37 -2.27
N TYR A 87 -13.70 -3.51 -2.90
CA TYR A 87 -13.88 -4.76 -2.16
C TYR A 87 -12.59 -5.24 -1.50
N ALA A 88 -11.49 -5.24 -2.26
CA ALA A 88 -10.23 -5.76 -1.74
C ALA A 88 -9.63 -4.89 -0.64
N PHE A 89 -9.71 -3.57 -0.77
CA PHE A 89 -9.28 -2.66 0.29
C PHE A 89 -10.10 -2.89 1.56
N LYS A 90 -11.42 -3.03 1.43
CA LYS A 90 -12.29 -3.31 2.56
C LYS A 90 -11.84 -4.58 3.31
N VAL A 91 -11.69 -5.67 2.58
CA VAL A 91 -11.43 -7.00 3.15
C VAL A 91 -10.00 -7.15 3.69
N LEU A 92 -9.01 -6.54 3.01
CA LEU A 92 -7.58 -6.76 3.29
C LEU A 92 -6.94 -5.64 4.11
N VAL A 93 -7.52 -4.43 4.12
CA VAL A 93 -6.93 -3.25 4.79
C VAL A 93 -7.86 -2.67 5.86
N ASP A 94 -9.12 -2.37 5.52
CA ASP A 94 -10.04 -1.72 6.46
C ASP A 94 -10.49 -2.63 7.60
N ASP A 95 -10.74 -3.90 7.33
CA ASP A 95 -11.13 -4.86 8.37
C ASP A 95 -9.94 -5.29 9.26
N MET A 96 -8.70 -4.89 8.92
CA MET A 96 -7.51 -5.17 9.71
C MET A 96 -7.20 -4.03 10.70
N GLU A 97 -7.04 -4.39 11.97
CA GLU A 97 -6.65 -3.45 13.04
C GLU A 97 -5.15 -3.15 13.05
N PHE A 98 -4.32 -4.11 12.62
CA PHE A 98 -2.86 -4.02 12.65
C PHE A 98 -2.24 -4.52 11.34
N TRP A 99 -1.02 -4.07 11.03
CA TRP A 99 -0.18 -4.61 9.94
C TRP A 99 -0.73 -4.50 8.51
N ILE A 100 -1.04 -3.28 8.06
CA ILE A 100 -1.52 -3.08 6.68
C ILE A 100 -0.41 -3.13 5.61
N GLY A 101 0.86 -3.27 5.98
CA GLY A 101 1.99 -3.13 5.04
C GLY A 101 1.95 -4.10 3.86
N GLU A 102 1.77 -5.40 4.11
CA GLU A 102 1.70 -6.41 3.04
C GLU A 102 0.40 -6.30 2.20
N PRO A 103 -0.80 -6.18 2.79
CA PRO A 103 -2.02 -5.88 2.03
C PRO A 103 -1.93 -4.61 1.19
N ALA A 104 -1.36 -3.54 1.75
CA ALA A 104 -1.18 -2.27 1.06
C ALA A 104 -0.23 -2.43 -0.13
N LYS A 105 0.90 -3.12 0.05
CA LYS A 105 1.82 -3.45 -1.04
C LYS A 105 1.09 -4.26 -2.11
N LEU A 106 0.34 -5.27 -1.72
CA LEU A 106 -0.38 -6.13 -2.65
C LEU A 106 -1.31 -5.34 -3.59
N LEU A 107 -2.05 -4.37 -3.04
CA LEU A 107 -2.98 -3.53 -3.79
C LEU A 107 -2.27 -2.40 -4.57
N PHE A 108 -1.31 -1.74 -3.94
CA PHE A 108 -0.80 -0.44 -4.38
C PHE A 108 0.69 -0.43 -4.76
N MET A 109 1.36 -1.59 -4.83
CA MET A 109 2.79 -1.67 -5.18
C MET A 109 3.10 -0.82 -6.40
N LYS A 110 4.17 -0.04 -6.30
CA LYS A 110 4.60 0.85 -7.38
C LYS A 110 4.80 0.08 -8.68
N THR A 111 4.28 0.65 -9.76
CA THR A 111 4.43 0.13 -11.12
C THR A 111 5.01 1.20 -12.03
N GLN A 112 5.64 0.79 -13.13
CA GLN A 112 6.14 1.68 -14.17
C GLN A 112 5.05 2.05 -15.20
N ASP A 113 3.88 1.40 -15.12
CA ASP A 113 2.75 1.70 -15.98
C ASP A 113 2.01 2.94 -15.49
N ASN A 114 2.09 4.02 -16.28
CA ASN A 114 1.46 5.30 -15.96
C ASN A 114 -0.07 5.19 -15.82
N ILE A 115 -0.75 4.33 -16.60
CA ILE A 115 -2.21 4.21 -16.54
C ILE A 115 -2.62 3.62 -15.18
N VAL A 116 -1.95 2.55 -14.76
CA VAL A 116 -2.22 1.92 -13.45
C VAL A 116 -1.81 2.85 -12.32
N LEU A 117 -0.70 3.56 -12.46
CA LEU A 117 -0.23 4.52 -11.47
C LEU A 117 -1.25 5.66 -11.26
N GLU A 118 -1.79 6.23 -12.34
CA GLU A 118 -2.85 7.24 -12.26
C GLU A 118 -4.14 6.70 -11.63
N ARG A 119 -4.56 5.47 -11.97
CA ARG A 119 -5.74 4.83 -11.33
C ARG A 119 -5.55 4.65 -9.83
N LYS A 120 -4.35 4.23 -9.40
CA LYS A 120 -4.00 4.10 -7.97
C LYS A 120 -4.06 5.44 -7.26
N LYS A 121 -3.46 6.48 -7.86
CA LYS A 121 -3.48 7.84 -7.32
C LYS A 121 -4.92 8.34 -7.20
N GLN A 122 -5.69 8.26 -8.29
CA GLN A 122 -7.08 8.67 -8.33
C GLN A 122 -7.90 7.99 -7.21
N TRP A 123 -7.84 6.66 -7.12
CA TRP A 123 -8.59 5.92 -6.10
C TRP A 123 -8.26 6.36 -4.68
N LEU A 124 -6.98 6.56 -4.35
CA LEU A 124 -6.56 6.97 -3.01
C LEU A 124 -7.09 8.37 -2.67
N PHE A 125 -7.05 9.32 -3.60
CA PHE A 125 -7.58 10.67 -3.38
C PHE A 125 -9.11 10.68 -3.30
N ASP A 126 -9.79 9.94 -4.17
CA ASP A 126 -11.25 9.80 -4.12
C ASP A 126 -11.68 9.24 -2.76
N LYS A 127 -11.01 8.19 -2.27
CA LYS A 127 -11.29 7.64 -0.93
C LYS A 127 -10.92 8.58 0.22
N LEU A 128 -9.88 9.38 0.08
CA LEU A 128 -9.55 10.40 1.07
C LEU A 128 -10.69 11.41 1.21
N HIS A 129 -11.21 11.92 0.09
CA HIS A 129 -12.29 12.90 0.08
C HIS A 129 -13.65 12.32 0.50
N GLU A 130 -13.95 11.08 0.12
CA GLU A 130 -15.15 10.34 0.56
C GLU A 130 -15.17 10.19 2.09
N ASN A 131 -14.01 9.96 2.70
CA ASN A 131 -13.88 9.67 4.13
C ASN A 131 -13.38 10.87 4.95
N ARG A 132 -13.41 12.10 4.44
CA ARG A 132 -12.84 13.30 5.08
C ARG A 132 -13.27 13.57 6.54
N LEU A 133 -14.43 13.04 6.94
CA LEU A 133 -14.96 13.17 8.31
C LEU A 133 -14.54 12.01 9.25
N ASP A 134 -14.01 10.93 8.69
CA ASP A 134 -13.57 9.73 9.39
C ASP A 134 -12.04 9.68 9.43
N VAL A 135 -11.48 10.28 10.47
CA VAL A 135 -10.02 10.37 10.70
C VAL A 135 -9.38 8.99 10.76
N GLY A 136 -10.09 7.97 11.27
CA GLY A 136 -9.59 6.61 11.36
C GLY A 136 -9.32 6.03 9.97
N LYS A 137 -10.26 6.22 9.04
CA LYS A 137 -10.09 5.78 7.64
C LYS A 137 -9.07 6.61 6.89
N CYS A 138 -9.07 7.93 7.04
CA CYS A 138 -8.04 8.78 6.43
C CYS A 138 -6.63 8.37 6.89
N ARG A 139 -6.47 8.04 8.17
CA ARG A 139 -5.20 7.53 8.71
C ARG A 139 -4.77 6.23 8.01
N LYS A 140 -5.66 5.28 7.80
CA LYS A 140 -5.34 4.03 7.06
C LYS A 140 -4.88 4.31 5.63
N LEU A 141 -5.53 5.25 4.93
CA LEU A 141 -5.13 5.65 3.58
C LEU A 141 -3.75 6.33 3.57
N ILE A 142 -3.48 7.20 4.55
CA ILE A 142 -2.16 7.84 4.72
C ILE A 142 -1.09 6.79 5.01
N ASP A 143 -1.37 5.81 5.87
CA ASP A 143 -0.44 4.72 6.18
C ASP A 143 -0.09 3.90 4.92
N VAL A 144 -1.07 3.65 4.03
CA VAL A 144 -0.85 3.02 2.72
C VAL A 144 0.11 3.85 1.87
N VAL A 145 -0.17 5.16 1.71
CA VAL A 145 0.65 6.05 0.89
C VAL A 145 2.07 6.14 1.43
N VAL A 146 2.22 6.39 2.73
CA VAL A 146 3.53 6.52 3.38
C VAL A 146 4.35 5.24 3.30
N THR A 147 3.71 4.07 3.32
CA THR A 147 4.38 2.77 3.28
C THR A 147 4.76 2.32 1.87
N VAL A 148 3.87 2.53 0.89
CA VAL A 148 3.98 1.89 -0.44
C VAL A 148 4.29 2.89 -1.55
N LEU A 149 3.84 4.14 -1.41
CA LEU A 149 3.93 5.19 -2.43
C LEU A 149 4.43 6.51 -1.80
N PRO A 150 5.58 6.50 -1.11
CA PRO A 150 6.06 7.64 -0.31
C PRO A 150 6.32 8.90 -1.14
N GLU A 151 6.44 8.81 -2.47
CA GLU A 151 6.50 9.96 -3.37
C GLU A 151 5.26 10.87 -3.31
N TRP A 152 4.10 10.32 -2.95
CA TRP A 152 2.83 11.07 -2.89
C TRP A 152 2.49 11.56 -1.50
N LYS A 153 3.24 11.13 -0.47
CA LYS A 153 2.88 11.41 0.93
C LYS A 153 2.75 12.91 1.24
N LEU A 154 3.60 13.75 0.63
CA LEU A 154 3.54 15.21 0.82
C LEU A 154 2.22 15.77 0.29
N GLU A 155 1.88 15.45 -0.95
CA GLU A 155 0.66 15.89 -1.62
C GLU A 155 -0.57 15.37 -0.86
N PHE A 156 -0.56 14.08 -0.50
CA PHE A 156 -1.68 13.40 0.14
C PHE A 156 -1.97 13.92 1.56
N ILE A 157 -0.94 14.11 2.38
CA ILE A 157 -1.09 14.66 3.74
C ILE A 157 -1.52 16.13 3.68
N THR A 158 -0.99 16.90 2.72
CA THR A 158 -1.41 18.30 2.53
C THR A 158 -2.89 18.37 2.12
N GLU A 159 -3.35 17.46 1.27
CA GLU A 159 -4.77 17.39 0.87
C GLU A 159 -5.68 17.07 2.07
N PHE A 160 -5.32 16.08 2.89
CA PHE A 160 -6.04 15.78 4.13
C PHE A 160 -6.18 17.01 5.04
N LEU A 161 -5.08 17.77 5.20
CA LEU A 161 -5.04 18.92 6.09
C LEU A 161 -5.87 20.12 5.61
N LYS A 162 -6.23 20.19 4.31
CA LYS A 162 -7.14 21.24 3.81
C LYS A 162 -8.52 21.13 4.47
N ASP A 163 -9.00 19.90 4.66
CA ASP A 163 -10.31 19.59 5.23
C ASP A 163 -10.26 19.38 6.74
N ASN A 164 -9.16 18.82 7.28
CA ASN A 164 -8.97 18.60 8.71
C ASN A 164 -7.75 19.34 9.26
N LYS A 165 -7.99 20.49 9.88
CA LYS A 165 -6.98 21.35 10.50
C LYS A 165 -6.82 21.13 12.00
N LYS A 166 -7.37 20.04 12.56
CA LYS A 166 -7.29 19.77 14.00
C LYS A 166 -5.95 19.17 14.34
N MET A 167 -5.25 19.81 15.26
CA MET A 167 -3.92 19.37 15.68
C MET A 167 -3.94 17.96 16.28
N GLU A 168 -4.98 17.64 17.08
CA GLU A 168 -5.11 16.34 17.74
C GLU A 168 -5.29 15.19 16.75
N ASP A 169 -5.83 15.45 15.57
CA ASP A 169 -5.96 14.45 14.52
C ASP A 169 -4.67 14.32 13.72
N PHE A 170 -3.97 15.43 13.48
CA PHE A 170 -2.67 15.43 12.82
C PHE A 170 -1.60 14.65 13.60
N GLU A 171 -1.58 14.77 14.93
CA GLU A 171 -0.63 14.05 15.79
C GLU A 171 -0.76 12.52 15.70
N LYS A 172 -1.97 12.02 15.39
CA LYS A 172 -2.26 10.59 15.27
C LYS A 172 -1.78 10.00 13.95
N LEU A 173 -1.42 10.83 12.96
CA LEU A 173 -0.97 10.37 11.66
C LEU A 173 0.43 9.78 11.72
N HIS A 174 0.66 8.68 11.00
CA HIS A 174 2.02 8.21 10.74
C HIS A 174 2.59 8.95 9.53
N LEU A 175 3.56 9.82 9.78
CA LEU A 175 4.27 10.54 8.72
C LEU A 175 5.35 9.68 8.03
N PHE A 176 5.66 8.53 8.62
CA PHE A 176 6.67 7.57 8.16
C PHE A 176 6.15 6.13 8.36
N PRO A 177 6.67 5.15 7.63
CA PRO A 177 6.31 3.74 7.85
C PRO A 177 6.53 3.33 9.31
N VAL A 178 5.58 2.56 9.86
CA VAL A 178 5.64 2.07 11.25
C VAL A 178 6.85 1.15 11.46
N PHE A 179 7.22 0.39 10.42
CA PHE A 179 8.37 -0.50 10.43
C PHE A 179 9.36 -0.09 9.34
N CYS A 180 10.63 -0.05 9.70
CA CYS A 180 11.73 0.20 8.80
C CYS A 180 12.91 -0.67 9.23
N SER A 181 13.60 -1.25 8.24
CA SER A 181 14.86 -1.95 8.42
C SER A 181 15.89 -1.29 7.52
N TRP A 182 17.14 -1.23 7.97
CA TRP A 182 18.24 -0.69 7.19
C TRP A 182 19.44 -1.61 7.23
N SER A 183 20.33 -1.42 6.28
CA SER A 183 21.63 -2.07 6.21
C SER A 183 22.68 -0.99 6.04
N GLY A 184 23.79 -1.10 6.75
CA GLY A 184 24.77 -0.02 6.85
C GLY A 184 24.28 1.08 7.80
N SER A 185 24.52 2.34 7.43
CA SER A 185 24.19 3.49 8.27
C SER A 185 22.70 3.83 8.26
N GLU A 186 22.13 4.12 9.43
CA GLU A 186 20.77 4.64 9.57
C GLU A 186 20.68 6.14 9.23
N VAL A 187 21.81 6.86 9.29
CA VAL A 187 21.89 8.32 9.13
C VAL A 187 21.18 8.85 7.88
N PRO A 188 21.35 8.26 6.67
CA PRO A 188 20.63 8.71 5.47
C PRO A 188 19.10 8.68 5.63
N LEU A 189 18.57 7.65 6.29
CA LEU A 189 17.12 7.52 6.52
C LEU A 189 16.61 8.58 7.51
N ILE A 190 17.43 8.94 8.51
CA ILE A 190 17.09 10.01 9.45
C ILE A 190 17.06 11.36 8.72
N LEU A 191 18.03 11.61 7.83
CA LEU A 191 18.08 12.80 7.00
C LEU A 191 16.85 12.92 6.09
N GLU A 192 16.45 11.83 5.41
CA GLU A 192 15.22 11.80 4.60
C GLU A 192 13.97 12.15 5.42
N LYS A 193 13.89 11.67 6.67
CA LYS A 193 12.78 12.03 7.58
C LYS A 193 12.79 13.53 7.89
N ILE A 194 13.95 14.11 8.19
CA ILE A 194 14.09 15.54 8.48
C ILE A 194 13.71 16.39 7.25
N GLU A 195 14.20 16.03 6.06
CA GLU A 195 13.89 16.73 4.81
C GLU A 195 12.39 16.70 4.51
N PHE A 196 11.74 15.56 4.73
CA PHE A 196 10.30 15.45 4.58
C PHE A 196 9.54 16.37 5.54
N LEU A 197 9.89 16.38 6.84
CA LEU A 197 9.22 17.24 7.82
C LEU A 197 9.39 18.72 7.50
N LYS A 198 10.59 19.14 7.05
CA LYS A 198 10.86 20.50 6.58
C LYS A 198 9.97 20.83 5.38
N SER A 199 9.93 19.95 4.38
CA SER A 199 9.09 20.12 3.19
C SER A 199 7.60 20.22 3.53
N LEU A 200 7.08 19.37 4.41
CA LEU A 200 5.69 19.41 4.85
C LEU A 200 5.39 20.73 5.56
N LYS A 201 6.25 21.16 6.48
CA LYS A 201 6.12 22.43 7.20
C LYS A 201 6.01 23.63 6.26
N ASP A 202 6.85 23.66 5.22
CA ASP A 202 6.91 24.76 4.25
C ASP A 202 5.67 24.81 3.34
N ASN A 203 4.99 23.66 3.14
CA ASN A 203 3.75 23.57 2.38
C ASN A 203 2.51 23.98 3.17
N LEU A 204 2.55 23.95 4.51
CA LEU A 204 1.47 24.44 5.35
C LEU A 204 1.46 25.98 5.35
N LYS A 205 0.46 26.61 4.73
CA LYS A 205 0.34 28.07 4.63
C LYS A 205 -0.90 28.56 5.36
N GLY A 206 -0.76 29.66 6.10
CA GLY A 206 -1.84 30.25 6.89
C GLY A 206 -1.67 30.07 8.39
N ILE A 207 -2.43 30.86 9.15
CA ILE A 207 -2.37 30.90 10.62
C ILE A 207 -2.94 29.64 11.28
N ASP A 208 -3.84 28.93 10.59
CA ASP A 208 -4.48 27.73 11.12
C ASP A 208 -3.49 26.58 11.39
N TYR A 209 -2.31 26.61 10.77
CA TYR A 209 -1.30 25.56 10.90
C TYR A 209 -0.15 25.89 11.86
N ILE A 210 -0.26 26.93 12.69
CA ILE A 210 0.82 27.33 13.62
C ILE A 210 1.24 26.17 14.53
N GLU A 211 0.28 25.47 15.12
CA GLU A 211 0.54 24.33 16.02
C GLU A 211 1.16 23.14 15.26
N HIS A 212 0.67 22.87 14.05
CA HIS A 212 1.19 21.81 13.18
C HIS A 212 2.65 22.06 12.83
N LYS A 213 3.00 23.31 12.48
CA LYS A 213 4.37 23.71 12.18
C LYS A 213 5.28 23.56 13.40
N LYS A 214 4.81 24.00 14.57
CA LYS A 214 5.55 23.86 15.82
C LYS A 214 5.85 22.38 16.11
N TYR A 215 4.86 21.51 15.98
CA TYR A 215 5.05 20.06 16.16
C TYR A 215 6.04 19.46 15.16
N LEU A 216 5.96 19.84 13.88
CA LEU A 216 6.92 19.40 12.86
C LEU A 216 8.35 19.85 13.20
N GLU A 217 8.52 21.07 13.71
CA GLU A 217 9.83 21.59 14.15
C GLU A 217 10.39 20.84 15.36
N GLU A 218 9.55 20.56 16.36
CA GLU A 218 9.94 19.76 17.52
C GLU A 218 10.38 18.35 17.10
N ARG A 219 9.62 17.74 16.18
CA ARG A 219 9.94 16.42 15.63
C ARG A 219 11.23 16.43 14.80
N CYS A 220 11.50 17.50 14.04
CA CYS A 220 12.79 17.71 13.36
C CYS A 220 13.95 17.74 14.36
N ARG A 221 13.85 18.54 15.44
CA ARG A 221 14.90 18.62 16.47
C ARG A 221 15.15 17.26 17.13
N SER A 222 14.09 16.49 17.38
CA SER A 222 14.21 15.13 17.90
C SER A 222 14.99 14.22 16.96
N PHE A 223 14.76 14.30 15.65
CA PHE A 223 15.51 13.52 14.68
C PHE A 223 16.95 14.02 14.52
N GLU A 224 17.22 15.32 14.60
CA GLU A 224 18.58 15.87 14.59
C GLU A 224 19.40 15.34 15.78
N LYS A 225 18.81 15.31 16.98
CA LYS A 225 19.44 14.70 18.16
C LYS A 225 19.66 13.19 17.98
N TYR A 226 18.65 12.47 17.49
CA TYR A 226 18.77 11.03 17.25
C TYR A 226 19.86 10.72 16.22
N LYS A 227 20.01 11.55 15.18
CA LYS A 227 21.08 11.44 14.19
C LYS A 227 22.46 11.50 14.83
N GLU A 228 22.70 12.44 15.75
CA GLU A 228 23.98 12.55 16.47
C GLU A 228 24.27 11.29 17.32
N GLU A 229 23.24 10.74 17.98
CA GLU A 229 23.34 9.50 18.75
C GLU A 229 23.70 8.30 17.86
N VAL A 230 23.08 8.20 16.67
CA VAL A 230 23.39 7.18 15.67
C VAL A 230 24.81 7.33 15.12
N GLU A 231 25.22 8.55 14.75
CA GLU A 231 26.56 8.84 14.23
C GLU A 231 27.65 8.42 15.22
N LEU A 232 27.47 8.72 16.51
CA LEU A 232 28.40 8.32 17.57
C LEU A 232 28.45 6.78 17.73
N ARG A 233 27.28 6.13 17.77
CA ARG A 233 27.18 4.67 17.89
C ARG A 233 27.88 3.96 16.74
N GLU A 234 27.58 4.34 15.50
CA GLU A 234 28.17 3.74 14.30
C GLU A 234 29.68 4.01 14.22
N TYR A 235 30.16 5.17 14.68
CA TYR A 235 31.60 5.45 14.76
C TYR A 235 32.32 4.51 15.74
N LEU A 236 31.75 4.31 16.94
CA LEU A 236 32.33 3.42 17.96
C LEU A 236 32.32 1.95 17.51
N GLU A 237 31.21 1.48 16.92
CA GLU A 237 31.11 0.12 16.38
C GLU A 237 32.21 -0.12 15.32
N ASN A 238 32.40 0.82 14.39
CA ASN A 238 33.44 0.70 13.37
C ASN A 238 34.87 0.74 13.95
N ALA A 239 35.09 1.47 15.05
CA ALA A 239 36.37 1.53 15.73
C ALA A 239 36.72 0.22 16.46
N ASP A 240 35.73 -0.50 17.00
CA ASP A 240 35.92 -1.78 17.68
C ASP A 240 36.24 -2.94 16.72
N TYR A 241 35.98 -2.77 15.42
CA TYR A 241 36.33 -3.74 14.36
C TYR A 241 37.65 -3.45 13.63
N ALA A 242 38.37 -2.39 14.01
CA ALA A 242 39.66 -1.97 13.41
C ALA A 242 40.87 -2.42 14.23
#